data_AF-A0A9Q1ER96-F1
#
_entry.id   AF-A0A9Q1ER96-F1
#
_cell.length_a   1.000
_cell.length_b   1.000
_cell.length_c   1.000
_cell.angle_alpha   90.00
_cell.angle_beta   90.00
_cell.angle_gamma   90.00
#
_symmetry.space_group_name_H-M   'P 1'
#
loop_
_entity.id
_entity.type
_entity.pdbx_description
1 polymer ?
#
loop_
_entity_poly.entity_id
_entity_poly.type
_entity_poly.pdbx_seq_one_letter_code
_entity_poly.pdbx_strand_id
1 'polypeptide(L)'
;MADFAEILRAIGDFGLFQKLLLGLCFPMITMPMSFYTVLFTHTGSSYHCNTDWILKISPNLSTEEQLNLTLPRDQAGSFKRCEMFTPVDWDIDSIREHEINQTTHCLDGWVYDTSVYTSSIVSDFDLVCDKANFVGMAQAVFMASFLVGSFIFGPLAES
;
A
#
# COMPACT_ATOMS: atom_id res chain seq x y z
N MET A 1 -29.34 48.99 -2.37
CA MET A 1 -28.58 47.73 -2.39
C MET A 1 -29.49 46.71 -3.01
N ALA A 2 -29.15 46.20 -4.20
CA ALA A 2 -29.96 45.15 -4.83
C ALA A 2 -29.85 43.89 -3.97
N ASP A 3 -30.99 43.31 -3.62
CA ASP A 3 -31.08 42.10 -2.80
C ASP A 3 -30.56 40.90 -3.61
N PHE A 4 -29.71 40.07 -3.02
CA PHE A 4 -29.03 38.97 -3.73
C PHE A 4 -30.03 37.98 -4.35
N ALA A 5 -31.21 37.83 -3.74
CA ALA A 5 -32.29 37.00 -4.27
C ALA A 5 -32.95 37.59 -5.53
N GLU A 6 -32.96 38.91 -5.68
CA GLU A 6 -33.51 39.61 -6.84
C GLU A 6 -32.57 39.50 -8.06
N ILE A 7 -31.26 39.53 -7.80
CA ILE A 7 -30.21 39.26 -8.80
C ILE A 7 -30.28 37.79 -9.27
N LEU A 8 -30.46 36.84 -8.35
CA LEU A 8 -30.62 35.42 -8.70
C LEU A 8 -31.89 35.16 -9.53
N ARG A 9 -32.99 35.85 -9.23
CA ARG A 9 -34.23 35.77 -10.03
C ARG A 9 -34.07 36.32 -11.44
N ALA A 10 -33.28 37.37 -11.63
CA ALA A 10 -33.02 37.98 -12.94
C ALA A 10 -32.09 37.13 -13.82
N ILE A 11 -31.16 36.39 -13.21
CA ILE A 11 -30.23 35.48 -13.89
C ILE A 11 -30.93 34.18 -14.33
N GLY A 12 -32.01 33.78 -13.65
CA GLY A 12 -32.77 32.56 -13.93
C GLY A 12 -32.18 31.31 -13.26
N ASP A 13 -32.98 30.24 -13.22
CA ASP A 13 -32.59 28.95 -12.64
C ASP A 13 -31.46 28.26 -13.43
N PHE A 14 -30.74 27.35 -12.76
CA PHE A 14 -29.67 26.56 -13.37
C PHE A 14 -30.18 25.80 -14.61
N GLY A 15 -29.80 26.29 -15.79
CA GLY A 15 -30.23 25.75 -17.07
C GLY A 15 -29.63 24.37 -17.35
N LEU A 16 -30.23 23.61 -18.26
CA LEU A 16 -29.73 22.29 -18.70
C LEU A 16 -28.26 22.35 -19.14
N PHE A 17 -27.88 23.42 -19.87
CA PHE A 17 -26.51 23.62 -20.32
C PHE A 17 -25.51 23.84 -19.17
N GLN A 18 -25.87 24.63 -18.16
CA GLN A 18 -25.04 24.82 -16.96
C GLN A 18 -24.90 23.53 -16.15
N LYS A 19 -25.97 22.72 -16.05
CA LYS A 19 -25.91 21.41 -15.38
C LYS A 19 -25.01 20.44 -16.13
N LEU A 20 -25.08 20.43 -17.47
CA LEU A 20 -24.23 19.59 -18.32
C LEU A 20 -22.75 19.99 -18.21
N LEU A 21 -22.47 21.30 -18.26
CA LEU A 21 -21.13 21.85 -18.12
C LEU A 21 -20.54 21.54 -16.73
N LEU A 22 -21.34 21.66 -15.67
CA LEU A 22 -20.92 21.30 -14.32
C LEU A 22 -20.63 19.79 -14.19
N GLY A 23 -21.45 18.95 -14.82
CA GLY A 23 -21.21 17.50 -14.88
C GLY A 23 -19.91 17.15 -15.62
N LEU A 24 -19.59 17.87 -16.69
CA LEU A 24 -18.35 17.69 -17.46
C LEU A 24 -17.10 18.19 -16.70
N CYS A 25 -17.22 19.25 -15.90
CA CYS A 25 -16.12 19.76 -15.07
C CYS A 25 -15.84 18.93 -13.82
N PHE A 26 -16.83 18.20 -13.30
CA PHE A 26 -16.67 17.35 -12.12
C PHE A 26 -15.49 16.36 -12.19
N PRO A 27 -15.30 15.56 -13.27
CA PRO A 27 -14.16 14.65 -13.38
C PRO A 27 -12.81 15.38 -13.37
N MET A 28 -12.72 16.61 -13.91
CA MET A 28 -11.48 17.41 -13.87
C MET A 28 -11.08 17.78 -12.44
N ILE A 29 -12.05 18.03 -11.56
CA ILE A 29 -11.78 18.32 -10.14
C ILE A 29 -11.27 17.06 -9.41
N THR A 30 -11.76 15.88 -9.80
CA THR A 30 -11.37 14.61 -9.15
C THR A 30 -10.02 14.06 -9.61
N MET A 31 -9.56 14.43 -10.80
CA MET A 31 -8.27 13.96 -11.36
C MET A 31 -7.05 14.14 -10.43
N PRO A 32 -6.77 15.32 -9.86
CA PRO A 32 -5.60 15.50 -8.99
C PRO A 32 -5.65 14.59 -7.75
N MET A 33 -6.84 14.36 -7.18
CA MET A 33 -7.01 13.47 -6.03
C MET A 33 -6.60 12.03 -6.36
N SER A 34 -6.96 11.55 -7.55
CA SER A 34 -6.61 10.22 -8.02
C SER A 34 -5.09 10.03 -8.16
N PHE A 35 -4.36 11.04 -8.61
CA PHE A 35 -2.89 10.98 -8.73
C PHE A 35 -2.19 10.85 -7.37
N TYR A 36 -2.71 11.47 -6.31
CA TYR A 36 -2.12 11.32 -4.98
C TYR A 36 -2.17 9.86 -4.48
N THR A 37 -3.24 9.11 -4.79
CA THR A 37 -3.34 7.70 -4.35
C THR A 37 -2.21 6.83 -4.88
N VAL A 38 -1.74 7.09 -6.10
CA VAL A 38 -0.63 6.34 -6.72
C VAL A 38 0.69 6.59 -6.00
N LEU A 39 0.92 7.82 -5.51
CA LEU A 39 2.14 8.16 -4.76
C LEU A 39 2.22 7.39 -3.44
N PHE A 40 1.12 7.31 -2.69
CA PHE A 40 1.08 6.60 -1.41
C PHE A 40 1.18 5.07 -1.54
N THR A 41 0.94 4.53 -2.74
CA THR A 41 1.08 3.08 -2.97
C THR A 41 2.55 2.67 -3.14
N HIS A 42 3.46 3.60 -3.46
CA HIS A 42 4.89 3.33 -3.63
C HIS A 42 5.71 3.48 -2.34
N THR A 43 5.18 4.13 -1.31
CA THR A 43 5.88 4.37 -0.05
C THR A 43 5.58 3.23 0.94
N GLY A 44 6.42 2.20 0.94
CA GLY A 44 6.40 1.14 1.95
C GLY A 44 7.51 1.34 2.98
N SER A 45 7.21 1.13 4.26
CA SER A 45 8.23 1.05 5.32
C SER A 45 9.00 -0.28 5.26
N SER A 46 10.10 -0.38 6.01
CA SER A 46 10.79 -1.65 6.20
C SER A 46 9.86 -2.63 6.94
N TYR A 47 9.82 -3.89 6.51
CA TYR A 47 8.98 -4.93 7.11
C TYR A 47 9.72 -6.26 7.19
N HIS A 48 9.28 -7.11 8.10
CA HIS A 48 9.78 -8.46 8.31
C HIS A 48 8.64 -9.42 8.65
N CYS A 49 8.85 -10.74 8.51
CA CYS A 49 7.85 -11.73 8.95
C CYS A 49 7.61 -11.62 10.46
N ASN A 50 6.38 -11.86 10.91
CA ASN A 50 6.13 -12.09 12.32
C ASN A 50 6.74 -13.43 12.76
N THR A 51 7.57 -13.41 13.80
CA THR A 51 8.25 -14.58 14.35
C THR A 51 7.94 -14.80 15.83
N ASP A 52 6.75 -14.42 16.29
CA ASP A 52 6.27 -14.62 17.68
C ASP A 52 6.28 -16.09 18.14
N TRP A 53 6.38 -17.05 17.22
CA TRP A 53 6.50 -18.47 17.57
C TRP A 53 7.68 -18.76 18.49
N ILE A 54 8.80 -18.03 18.37
CA ILE A 54 9.99 -18.25 19.21
C ILE A 54 9.79 -17.74 20.65
N LEU A 55 8.94 -16.72 20.83
CA LEU A 55 8.61 -16.18 22.16
C LEU A 55 7.81 -17.17 23.01
N LYS A 56 7.10 -18.12 22.38
CA LYS A 56 6.44 -19.23 23.10
C LYS A 56 7.44 -20.19 23.74
N ILE A 57 8.62 -20.33 23.14
CA ILE A 57 9.69 -21.22 23.61
C ILE A 57 10.53 -20.49 24.66
N SER A 58 10.90 -19.23 24.38
CA SER A 58 11.65 -18.40 25.31
C SER A 58 11.10 -16.97 25.35
N PRO A 59 10.33 -16.61 26.39
CA PRO A 59 9.69 -15.30 26.49
C PRO A 59 10.66 -14.16 26.88
N ASN A 60 11.90 -14.47 27.25
CA ASN A 60 12.89 -13.50 27.72
C ASN A 60 13.92 -13.10 26.63
N LEU A 61 13.62 -13.31 25.35
CA LEU A 61 14.52 -12.95 24.26
C LEU A 61 14.47 -11.45 23.94
N SER A 62 15.63 -10.89 23.58
CA SER A 62 15.69 -9.55 22.99
C SER A 62 15.20 -9.57 21.54
N THR A 63 14.62 -8.46 21.06
CA THR A 63 14.11 -8.35 19.68
C THR A 63 15.20 -8.57 18.65
N GLU A 64 16.42 -8.07 18.89
CA GLU A 64 17.55 -8.26 17.97
C GLU A 64 17.98 -9.72 17.86
N GLU A 65 18.02 -10.42 19.00
CA GLU A 65 18.37 -11.84 19.06
C GLU A 65 17.29 -12.70 18.41
N GLN A 66 16.02 -12.39 18.67
CA GLN A 66 14.88 -13.01 18.00
C GLN A 66 14.99 -12.89 16.48
N LEU A 67 15.22 -11.68 15.96
CA LEU A 67 15.31 -11.47 14.51
C LEU A 67 16.51 -12.21 13.92
N ASN A 68 17.65 -12.25 14.62
CA ASN A 68 18.84 -12.94 14.13
C ASN A 68 18.69 -14.47 14.09
N LEU A 69 17.91 -15.05 15.00
CA LEU A 69 17.66 -16.50 15.04
C LEU A 69 16.52 -16.94 14.10
N THR A 70 15.60 -16.05 13.76
CA THR A 70 14.35 -16.40 13.04
C THR A 70 14.31 -15.92 11.60
N LEU A 71 15.11 -14.93 11.22
CA LEU A 71 15.13 -14.39 9.86
C LEU A 71 16.45 -14.69 9.14
N PRO A 72 16.40 -15.31 7.94
CA PRO A 72 17.58 -15.52 7.13
C PRO A 72 18.13 -14.18 6.61
N ARG A 73 19.46 -14.08 6.53
CA ARG A 73 20.15 -12.94 5.93
C ARG A 73 20.40 -13.18 4.45
N ASP A 74 20.27 -12.13 3.67
CA ASP A 74 20.64 -12.09 2.26
C ASP A 74 22.16 -11.87 2.09
N GLN A 75 22.67 -12.03 0.88
CA GLN A 75 24.10 -11.89 0.56
C GLN A 75 24.67 -10.50 0.90
N ALA A 76 23.80 -9.48 0.94
CA ALA A 76 24.14 -8.12 1.33
C ALA A 76 24.14 -7.89 2.87
N GLY A 77 23.88 -8.93 3.67
CA GLY A 77 23.80 -8.86 5.13
C GLY A 77 22.48 -8.31 5.69
N SER A 78 21.55 -7.89 4.82
CA SER A 78 20.17 -7.50 5.18
C SER A 78 19.32 -8.73 5.44
N PHE A 79 18.33 -8.64 6.34
CA PHE A 79 17.32 -9.69 6.49
C PHE A 79 16.48 -9.85 5.21
N LYS A 80 16.16 -11.09 4.86
CA LYS A 80 15.18 -11.38 3.82
C LYS A 80 13.78 -11.02 4.33
N ARG A 81 13.03 -10.27 3.53
CA ARG A 81 11.73 -9.68 3.94
C ARG A 81 10.54 -10.62 3.78
N CYS A 82 10.67 -11.65 2.93
CA CYS A 82 9.58 -12.54 2.52
C CYS A 82 9.75 -13.99 2.95
N GLU A 83 10.87 -14.31 3.59
CA GLU A 83 11.22 -15.65 4.03
C GLU A 83 11.60 -15.59 5.51
N MET A 84 11.24 -16.64 6.25
CA MET A 84 11.65 -16.87 7.64
C MET A 84 12.13 -18.30 7.81
N PHE A 85 12.82 -18.58 8.90
CA PHE A 85 13.13 -19.96 9.27
C PHE A 85 11.87 -20.71 9.70
N THR A 86 11.81 -21.99 9.36
CA THR A 86 10.66 -22.85 9.70
C THR A 86 10.51 -22.95 11.22
N PRO A 87 9.31 -22.78 11.78
CA PRO A 87 9.09 -22.92 13.22
C PRO A 87 9.48 -24.32 13.69
N VAL A 88 10.27 -24.40 14.76
CA VAL A 88 10.71 -25.65 15.39
C VAL A 88 10.48 -25.60 16.89
N ASP A 89 10.05 -26.71 17.49
CA ASP A 89 9.83 -26.82 18.94
C ASP A 89 11.13 -27.16 19.71
N TRP A 90 12.28 -26.68 19.23
CA TRP A 90 13.59 -26.93 19.84
C TRP A 90 13.87 -25.93 20.95
N ASP A 91 14.75 -26.30 21.88
CA ASP A 91 15.27 -25.36 22.87
C ASP A 91 16.18 -24.31 22.20
N ILE A 92 16.23 -23.09 22.73
CA ILE A 92 17.04 -21.98 22.20
C ILE A 92 18.52 -22.37 22.11
N ASP A 93 19.04 -23.10 23.10
CA ASP A 93 20.44 -23.55 23.09
C ASP A 93 20.71 -24.52 21.92
N SER A 94 19.73 -25.36 21.57
CA SER A 94 19.83 -26.26 20.41
C SER A 94 19.74 -25.50 19.09
N ILE A 95 18.90 -24.46 19.01
CA ILE A 95 18.78 -23.60 17.82
C ILE A 95 20.08 -22.84 17.57
N ARG A 96 20.75 -22.37 18.63
CA ARG A 96 22.06 -21.72 18.56
C ARG A 96 23.18 -22.65 18.09
N GLU A 97 23.12 -23.92 18.47
CA GLU A 97 24.17 -24.88 18.11
C GLU A 97 23.98 -25.46 16.70
N HIS A 98 22.74 -25.72 16.29
CA HIS A 98 22.46 -26.47 15.06
C HIS A 98 22.01 -25.62 13.87
N GLU A 99 21.66 -24.34 14.07
CA GLU A 99 21.12 -23.38 13.08
C GLU A 99 19.96 -23.94 12.21
N ILE A 100 18.89 -23.18 12.04
CA ILE A 100 17.75 -23.66 11.25
C ILE A 100 18.10 -23.56 9.76
N ASN A 101 18.32 -24.70 9.10
CA ASN A 101 18.69 -24.73 7.67
C ASN A 101 17.50 -24.62 6.70
N GLN A 102 16.28 -24.79 7.21
CA GLN A 102 15.07 -24.79 6.38
C GLN A 102 14.35 -23.44 6.49
N THR A 103 14.09 -22.82 5.33
CA THR A 103 13.33 -21.58 5.21
C THR A 103 11.93 -21.84 4.65
N THR A 104 10.98 -20.99 5.02
CA THR A 104 9.59 -21.01 4.57
C THR A 104 9.08 -19.57 4.37
N HIS A 105 7.96 -19.43 3.68
CA HIS A 105 7.23 -18.15 3.60
C HIS A 105 6.68 -17.75 4.97
N CYS A 106 6.46 -16.44 5.20
CA CYS A 106 5.88 -15.94 6.44
C CYS A 106 4.50 -16.59 6.69
N LEU A 107 4.30 -17.16 7.89
CA LEU A 107 3.05 -17.85 8.26
C LEU A 107 2.11 -16.95 9.08
N ASP A 108 2.67 -16.22 10.04
CA ASP A 108 1.91 -15.44 11.03
C ASP A 108 1.80 -13.94 10.66
N GLY A 109 1.90 -13.62 9.37
CA GLY A 109 1.81 -12.25 8.85
C GLY A 109 3.14 -11.47 8.92
N TRP A 110 3.05 -10.14 8.90
CA TRP A 110 4.19 -9.23 8.81
C TRP A 110 4.17 -8.18 9.92
N VAL A 111 5.37 -7.78 10.34
CA VAL A 111 5.59 -6.68 11.27
C VAL A 111 6.24 -5.53 10.49
N TYR A 112 5.58 -4.38 10.52
CA TYR A 112 6.02 -3.18 9.83
C TYR A 112 6.74 -2.24 10.79
N ASP A 113 7.86 -1.68 10.35
CA ASP A 113 8.56 -0.63 11.08
C ASP A 113 7.77 0.68 10.97
N THR A 114 7.36 1.22 12.11
CA THR A 114 6.56 2.45 12.20
C THR A 114 7.39 3.73 12.36
N SER A 115 8.72 3.65 12.27
CA SER A 115 9.62 4.80 12.47
C SER A 115 9.46 5.89 11.41
N VAL A 116 9.18 5.50 10.16
CA VAL A 116 9.02 6.43 9.04
C VAL A 116 7.55 6.71 8.74
N TYR A 117 6.71 5.68 8.74
CA TYR A 117 5.28 5.77 8.45
C TYR A 117 4.50 4.96 9.48
N THR A 118 3.49 5.55 10.11
CA THR A 118 2.66 4.84 11.10
C THR A 118 1.69 3.86 10.46
N SER A 119 1.19 4.18 9.26
CA SER A 119 0.35 3.31 8.44
C SER A 119 0.48 3.73 6.98
N SER A 120 0.39 2.74 6.09
CA SER A 120 0.43 2.89 4.64
C SER A 120 -0.57 1.92 4.01
N ILE A 121 -1.01 2.21 2.78
CA ILE A 121 -1.90 1.31 2.02
C ILE A 121 -1.27 -0.09 1.88
N VAL A 122 0.07 -0.17 1.81
CA VAL A 122 0.80 -1.43 1.71
C VAL A 122 0.72 -2.22 3.02
N SER A 123 0.83 -1.56 4.17
CA SER A 123 0.77 -2.21 5.49
C SER A 123 -0.66 -2.54 5.92
N ASP A 124 -1.64 -1.74 5.56
CA ASP A 124 -3.03 -1.96 5.94
C ASP A 124 -3.67 -3.14 5.19
N PHE A 125 -3.22 -3.39 3.95
CA PHE A 125 -3.73 -4.46 3.09
C PHE A 125 -2.73 -5.62 2.88
N ASP A 126 -1.60 -5.61 3.59
CA ASP A 126 -0.51 -6.58 3.47
C ASP A 126 -0.09 -6.83 2.01
N LEU A 127 0.12 -5.77 1.24
CA LEU A 127 0.45 -5.83 -0.20
C LEU A 127 1.94 -6.08 -0.43
N VAL A 128 2.52 -7.04 0.29
CA VAL A 128 3.95 -7.38 0.28
C VAL A 128 4.19 -8.76 -0.31
N CYS A 129 5.44 -9.04 -0.71
CA CYS A 129 5.87 -10.35 -1.23
C CYS A 129 4.97 -10.86 -2.37
N ASP A 130 4.22 -11.94 -2.17
CA ASP A 130 3.32 -12.51 -3.19
C ASP A 130 2.26 -11.51 -3.66
N LYS A 131 1.82 -10.62 -2.77
CA LYS A 131 0.82 -9.60 -3.06
C LYS A 131 1.41 -8.29 -3.57
N ALA A 132 2.73 -8.16 -3.66
CA ALA A 132 3.36 -6.95 -4.19
C ALA A 132 2.95 -6.67 -5.65
N ASN A 133 2.63 -7.73 -6.42
CA ASN A 133 2.17 -7.57 -7.79
C ASN A 133 0.80 -6.86 -7.90
N PHE A 134 -0.05 -6.93 -6.87
CA PHE A 134 -1.34 -6.22 -6.89
C PHE A 134 -1.17 -4.70 -6.97
N VAL A 135 -0.12 -4.15 -6.36
CA VAL A 135 0.23 -2.72 -6.47
C VAL A 135 0.56 -2.38 -7.93
N GLY A 136 1.40 -3.18 -8.57
CA GLY A 136 1.76 -3.01 -9.99
C GLY A 136 0.55 -3.14 -10.92
N MET A 137 -0.35 -4.10 -10.66
CA MET A 137 -1.58 -4.28 -11.41
C MET A 137 -2.53 -3.09 -11.26
N ALA A 138 -2.71 -2.55 -10.05
CA ALA A 138 -3.52 -1.37 -9.81
C ALA A 138 -2.99 -0.16 -10.59
N GLN A 139 -1.68 0.04 -10.60
CA GLN A 139 -1.04 1.10 -11.39
C GLN A 139 -1.22 0.90 -12.90
N ALA A 140 -1.09 -0.34 -13.39
CA ALA A 140 -1.32 -0.66 -14.80
C ALA A 140 -2.77 -0.35 -15.23
N VAL A 141 -3.74 -0.74 -14.41
CA VAL A 141 -5.16 -0.42 -14.64
C VAL A 141 -5.42 1.08 -14.62
N PHE A 142 -4.79 1.81 -13.69
CA PHE A 142 -4.87 3.26 -13.63
C PHE A 142 -4.37 3.89 -14.94
N MET A 143 -3.17 3.52 -15.39
CA MET A 143 -2.60 4.04 -16.65
C MET A 143 -3.42 3.66 -17.88
N ALA A 144 -3.94 2.43 -17.94
CA ALA A 144 -4.83 2.00 -19.01
C ALA A 144 -6.12 2.83 -19.06
N SER A 145 -6.67 3.21 -17.90
CA SER A 145 -7.84 4.08 -17.80
C SER A 145 -7.57 5.47 -18.37
N PHE A 146 -6.38 6.04 -18.14
CA PHE A 146 -5.99 7.31 -18.77
C PHE A 146 -5.96 7.20 -20.29
N LEU A 147 -5.34 6.15 -20.81
CA LEU A 147 -5.27 5.92 -22.26
C LEU A 147 -6.66 5.85 -22.88
N VAL A 148 -7.55 5.05 -22.30
CA VAL A 148 -8.94 4.91 -22.77
C VAL A 148 -9.67 6.25 -22.69
N GLY A 149 -9.51 7.00 -21.60
CA GLY A 149 -10.08 8.34 -21.44
C GLY A 149 -9.62 9.30 -22.54
N SER A 150 -8.32 9.32 -22.85
CA SER A 150 -7.76 10.17 -23.92
C SER A 150 -8.32 9.81 -25.31
N PHE A 151 -8.52 8.53 -25.61
CA PHE A 151 -9.09 8.12 -26.90
C PHE A 151 -10.57 8.51 -27.06
N ILE A 152 -11.35 8.49 -25.97
CA ILE A 152 -12.78 8.81 -26.02
C ILE A 152 -13.01 10.33 -26.01
N PHE A 153 -12.35 11.05 -25.10
CA PHE A 153 -12.58 12.48 -24.90
C PHE A 153 -11.70 13.38 -25.77
N GLY A 154 -10.57 12.87 -26.29
CA GLY A 154 -9.70 13.64 -27.18
C GLY A 154 -10.43 14.17 -28.42
N PRO A 155 -11.10 13.30 -29.21
CA PRO A 155 -11.85 13.75 -30.39
C PRO A 155 -13.04 14.67 -30.07
N LEU A 156 -13.64 14.53 -28.89
CA LEU A 156 -14.75 15.38 -28.44
C LEU A 156 -14.31 16.79 -28.02
N ALA A 157 -13.02 16.99 -27.74
CA ALA A 157 -12.50 18.29 -27.34
C ALA A 157 -12.23 19.23 -28.54
N GLU A 158 -12.16 18.68 -29.76
CA GLU A 158 -11.86 19.42 -31.00
C GLU A 158 -13.10 19.70 -31.87
N SER A 159 -14.26 19.16 -31.48
CA SER A 159 -15.57 19.43 -32.09
C SER A 159 -16.35 20.50 -31.34
#